data_AF-A0A7Y7M2N0-F1
#
_entry.id   AF-A0A7Y7M2N0-F1
#
_cell.length_a   1.000
_cell.length_b   1.000
_cell.length_c   1.000
_cell.angle_alpha   90.00
_cell.angle_beta   90.00
_cell.angle_gamma   90.00
#
_symmetry.space_group_name_H-M   'P 1'
#
loop_
_entity.id
_entity.type
_entity.pdbx_description
1 polymer ?
#
loop_
_entity_poly.entity_id
_entity_poly.type
_entity_poly.pdbx_seq_one_letter_code
_entity_poly.pdbx_strand_id
1 'polypeptide(L)'
;MRAALRARQWANMLNLSTPAGLLLAALARTRVEPGPQGLLLGTGYRPTLPLAGAFTVGSVVFYRADRAFIDSRPELLAHEAGHATQYAWCLGLPFLPLYAACAGYSWWRTGDPGSRNFFERNAGLAAGGYRQLPTIARLPALRRALRRT
;
A
#
# COMPACT_ATOMS: atom_id res chain seq x y z
N MET A 1 -14.36 1.55 -18.30
CA MET A 1 -13.03 1.37 -17.68
C MET A 1 -12.14 2.62 -17.75
N ARG A 2 -11.85 3.20 -18.93
CA ARG A 2 -10.94 4.37 -19.05
C ARG A 2 -11.39 5.62 -18.27
N ALA A 3 -12.69 5.91 -18.18
CA ALA A 3 -13.19 7.07 -17.44
C ALA A 3 -12.91 6.96 -15.93
N ALA A 4 -13.12 5.79 -15.33
CA ALA A 4 -12.83 5.55 -13.91
C ALA A 4 -11.33 5.70 -13.60
N LEU A 5 -10.46 5.22 -14.50
CA LEU A 5 -9.01 5.40 -14.34
C LEU A 5 -8.61 6.88 -14.39
N ARG A 6 -9.19 7.66 -15.32
CA ARG A 6 -8.96 9.12 -15.37
C ARG A 6 -9.50 9.81 -14.12
N ALA A 7 -10.68 9.42 -13.64
CA ALA A 7 -11.26 9.98 -12.41
C ALA A 7 -10.34 9.73 -11.20
N ARG A 8 -9.79 8.52 -11.06
CA ARG A 8 -8.80 8.17 -10.03
C ARG A 8 -7.54 9.05 -10.15
N GLN A 9 -6.99 9.20 -11.36
CA GLN A 9 -5.81 10.05 -11.58
C GLN A 9 -6.07 11.51 -11.18
N TRP A 10 -7.21 12.07 -11.60
CA TRP A 10 -7.61 13.42 -11.23
C TRP A 10 -7.83 13.56 -9.73
N ALA A 11 -8.53 12.63 -9.10
CA ALA A 11 -8.73 12.64 -7.65
C ALA A 11 -7.39 12.64 -6.90
N ASN A 12 -6.45 11.77 -7.32
CA ASN A 12 -5.12 11.70 -6.72
C ASN A 12 -4.22 12.89 -7.04
N MET A 13 -4.48 13.60 -8.14
CA MET A 13 -3.80 14.86 -8.44
C MET A 13 -4.34 15.98 -7.55
N LEU A 14 -5.67 16.10 -7.45
CA LEU A 14 -6.36 17.13 -6.67
C LEU A 14 -6.12 16.98 -5.16
N ASN A 15 -6.09 15.75 -4.65
CA ASN A 15 -5.80 15.47 -3.24
C ASN A 15 -4.30 15.48 -2.90
N LEU A 16 -3.45 15.87 -3.86
CA LEU A 16 -2.00 16.02 -3.74
C LEU A 16 -1.21 14.72 -3.45
N SER A 17 -1.85 13.56 -3.43
CA SER A 17 -1.14 12.28 -3.22
C SER A 17 -0.21 11.91 -4.38
N THR A 18 -0.62 12.16 -5.63
CA THR A 18 0.27 11.94 -6.80
C THR A 18 1.42 12.95 -6.82
N PRO A 19 1.20 14.27 -6.63
CA PRO A 19 2.28 15.22 -6.38
C PRO A 19 3.24 14.80 -5.26
N ALA A 20 2.74 14.30 -4.13
CA ALA A 20 3.57 13.80 -3.04
C ALA A 20 4.40 12.57 -3.47
N GLY A 21 3.82 11.65 -4.24
CA GLY A 21 4.56 10.54 -4.85
C GLY A 21 5.66 11.03 -5.80
N LEU A 22 5.37 11.99 -6.67
CA LEU A 22 6.38 12.56 -7.57
C LEU A 22 7.50 13.28 -6.81
N LEU A 23 7.16 14.01 -5.74
CA LEU A 23 8.14 14.62 -4.85
C LEU A 23 9.01 13.56 -4.18
N LEU A 24 8.42 12.48 -3.67
CA LEU A 24 9.16 11.34 -3.11
C LEU A 24 10.11 10.74 -4.16
N ALA A 25 9.65 10.56 -5.40
CA ALA A 25 10.50 10.06 -6.48
C ALA A 25 11.68 10.99 -6.76
N ALA A 26 11.46 12.31 -6.79
CA ALA A 26 12.51 13.29 -6.96
C ALA A 26 13.53 13.25 -5.82
N LEU A 27 13.07 13.24 -4.56
CA LEU A 27 13.93 13.15 -3.38
C LEU A 27 14.73 11.84 -3.33
N ALA A 28 14.10 10.72 -3.72
CA ALA A 28 14.73 9.42 -3.81
C ALA A 28 15.54 9.20 -5.10
N ARG A 29 15.59 10.19 -6.00
CA ARG A 29 16.21 10.12 -7.34
C ARG A 29 15.76 8.87 -8.13
N THR A 30 14.49 8.54 -8.01
CA THR A 30 13.85 7.39 -8.65
C THR A 30 13.34 7.79 -10.03
N ARG A 31 13.64 6.98 -11.05
CA ARG A 31 13.16 7.23 -12.41
C ARG A 31 11.68 6.85 -12.49
N VAL A 32 10.85 7.80 -12.92
CA VAL A 32 9.41 7.60 -13.08
C VAL A 32 9.07 7.49 -14.56
N GLU A 33 8.31 6.46 -14.92
CA GLU A 33 7.83 6.24 -16.28
C GLU A 33 6.33 5.89 -16.31
N PRO A 34 5.61 6.15 -17.42
CA PRO A 34 4.22 5.75 -17.55
C PRO A 34 4.03 4.23 -17.44
N GLY A 35 3.01 3.83 -16.69
CA GLY A 35 2.57 2.44 -16.53
C GLY A 35 1.14 2.22 -17.00
N PRO A 36 0.68 0.96 -16.99
CA PRO A 36 -0.71 0.65 -17.31
C PRO A 36 -1.66 1.21 -16.24
N GLN A 37 -2.95 1.19 -16.53
CA GLN A 37 -4.02 1.62 -15.61
C GLN A 37 -3.92 3.10 -15.17
N GLY A 38 -3.16 3.92 -15.88
CA GLY A 38 -2.91 5.31 -15.51
C GLY A 38 -2.01 5.48 -14.29
N LEU A 39 -1.16 4.48 -14.02
CA LEU A 39 -0.14 4.54 -12.98
C LEU A 39 1.17 5.13 -13.52
N LEU A 40 1.99 5.61 -12.60
CA LEU A 40 3.37 6.00 -12.84
C LEU A 40 4.27 5.03 -12.08
N LEU A 41 5.32 4.53 -12.73
CA LEU A 41 6.18 3.48 -12.19
C LEU A 41 7.54 4.07 -11.86
N GLY A 42 7.83 4.15 -10.57
CA GLY A 42 9.11 4.54 -9.99
C GLY A 42 10.05 3.34 -9.87
N THR A 43 10.95 3.19 -10.84
CA THR A 43 11.95 2.11 -10.91
C THR A 43 13.22 2.46 -10.13
N GLY A 44 13.88 1.45 -9.57
CA GLY A 44 15.19 1.64 -8.92
C GLY A 44 15.13 2.42 -7.60
N TYR A 45 14.02 2.33 -6.85
CA TYR A 45 13.88 2.97 -5.55
C TYR A 45 14.98 2.50 -4.59
N ARG A 46 15.83 3.43 -4.15
CA ARG A 46 17.02 3.13 -3.33
C ARG A 46 16.80 3.18 -1.82
N PRO A 47 16.02 4.12 -1.24
CA PRO A 47 15.87 4.21 0.21
C PRO A 47 15.45 2.87 0.83
N THR A 48 15.94 2.55 2.03
CA THR A 48 15.78 1.23 2.66
C THR A 48 14.35 0.93 3.15
N LEU A 49 13.57 1.97 3.40
CA LEU A 49 12.17 1.89 3.79
C LEU A 49 11.26 2.41 2.67
N PRO A 50 10.05 1.85 2.48
CA PRO A 50 9.48 0.70 3.19
C PRO A 50 10.07 -0.65 2.76
N LEU A 51 10.05 -1.64 3.66
CA LEU A 51 10.44 -3.04 3.41
C LEU A 51 9.27 -3.78 2.73
N ALA A 52 9.05 -3.49 1.45
CA ALA A 52 8.02 -4.13 0.62
C ALA A 52 8.55 -4.41 -0.79
N GLY A 53 7.95 -5.36 -1.50
CA GLY A 53 8.30 -5.66 -2.90
C GLY A 53 7.98 -4.52 -3.85
N ALA A 54 6.85 -3.85 -3.60
CA ALA A 54 6.44 -2.58 -4.18
C ALA A 54 5.61 -1.80 -3.15
N PHE A 55 5.40 -0.51 -3.39
CA PHE A 55 4.45 0.30 -2.63
C PHE A 55 3.93 1.46 -3.46
N THR A 56 2.78 2.02 -3.08
CA THR A 56 2.12 3.10 -3.83
C THR A 56 1.99 4.38 -3.01
N VAL A 57 2.19 5.53 -3.67
CA VAL A 57 1.85 6.86 -3.15
C VAL A 57 1.04 7.61 -4.20
N GLY A 58 -0.26 7.82 -3.94
CA GLY A 58 -1.18 8.38 -4.93
C GLY A 58 -1.29 7.49 -6.16
N SER A 59 -0.79 7.94 -7.31
CA SER A 59 -0.75 7.14 -8.55
C SER A 59 0.66 6.66 -8.92
N VAL A 60 1.64 6.84 -8.04
CA VAL A 60 3.04 6.44 -8.26
C VAL A 60 3.34 5.15 -7.51
N VAL A 61 3.72 4.10 -8.23
CA VAL A 61 4.12 2.81 -7.69
C VAL A 61 5.65 2.73 -7.68
N PHE A 62 6.24 2.45 -6.54
CA PHE A 62 7.67 2.36 -6.32
C PHE A 62 8.10 0.92 -6.11
N TYR A 63 9.24 0.56 -6.69
CA TYR A 63 9.90 -0.72 -6.45
C TYR A 63 11.40 -0.59 -6.70
N ARG A 64 12.18 -1.51 -6.11
CA ARG A 64 13.65 -1.45 -6.16
C ARG A 64 14.25 -1.98 -7.46
N ALA A 65 13.55 -2.93 -8.08
CA ALA A 65 13.99 -3.62 -9.28
C ALA A 65 13.78 -2.76 -10.55
N ASP A 66 14.13 -3.35 -11.70
CA ASP A 66 13.85 -2.79 -13.01
C ASP A 66 12.40 -3.01 -13.45
N ARG A 67 12.04 -2.47 -14.61
CA ARG A 67 10.68 -2.56 -15.14
C ARG A 67 10.22 -4.01 -15.38
N ALA A 68 11.15 -4.92 -15.71
CA ALA A 68 10.82 -6.33 -15.94
C ALA A 68 10.24 -7.01 -14.69
N PHE A 69 10.62 -6.56 -13.48
CA PHE A 69 10.07 -7.08 -12.23
C PHE A 69 8.54 -6.92 -12.13
N ILE A 70 8.02 -5.73 -12.45
CA ILE A 70 6.58 -5.46 -12.30
C ILE A 70 5.79 -5.98 -13.50
N ASP A 71 6.38 -5.95 -14.70
CA ASP A 71 5.74 -6.47 -15.90
C ASP A 71 5.56 -8.00 -15.84
N SER A 72 6.45 -8.71 -15.13
CA SER A 72 6.33 -10.15 -14.85
C SER A 72 5.37 -10.50 -13.69
N ARG A 73 4.80 -9.51 -13.00
CA ARG A 73 3.92 -9.68 -11.82
C ARG A 73 2.64 -8.84 -11.96
N PRO A 74 1.77 -9.16 -12.92
CA PRO A 74 0.53 -8.40 -13.15
C PRO A 74 -0.39 -8.36 -11.93
N GLU A 75 -0.39 -9.41 -11.09
CA GLU A 75 -1.12 -9.45 -9.83
C GLU A 75 -0.60 -8.43 -8.81
N LEU A 76 0.72 -8.30 -8.66
CA LEU A 76 1.31 -7.28 -7.80
C LEU A 76 0.97 -5.88 -8.30
N LEU A 77 1.01 -5.67 -9.61
CA LEU A 77 0.63 -4.38 -10.19
C LEU A 77 -0.86 -4.04 -9.96
N ALA A 78 -1.74 -5.04 -10.03
CA ALA A 78 -3.15 -4.88 -9.71
C ALA A 78 -3.37 -4.56 -8.23
N HIS A 79 -2.58 -5.16 -7.34
CA HIS A 79 -2.57 -4.85 -5.91
C HIS A 79 -2.19 -3.39 -5.65
N GLU A 80 -1.09 -2.92 -6.24
CA GLU A 80 -0.65 -1.53 -6.15
C GLU A 80 -1.67 -0.54 -6.76
N ALA A 81 -2.34 -0.93 -7.86
CA ALA A 81 -3.45 -0.15 -8.42
C ALA A 81 -4.64 -0.04 -7.44
N GLY A 82 -4.87 -1.06 -6.63
CA GLY A 82 -5.83 -1.07 -5.52
C GLY A 82 -5.51 0.03 -4.50
N HIS A 83 -4.27 0.10 -4.03
CA HIS A 83 -3.81 1.19 -3.14
C HIS A 83 -3.94 2.56 -3.79
N ALA A 84 -3.65 2.67 -5.08
CA ALA A 84 -3.82 3.92 -5.80
C ALA A 84 -5.29 4.39 -5.83
N THR A 85 -6.24 3.46 -5.82
CA THR A 85 -7.67 3.75 -5.71
C THR A 85 -8.06 4.11 -4.28
N GLN A 86 -7.48 3.46 -3.28
CA GLN A 86 -7.69 3.77 -1.86
C GLN A 86 -7.21 5.18 -1.51
N TYR A 87 -6.08 5.63 -2.07
CA TYR A 87 -5.65 7.03 -1.97
C TYR A 87 -6.74 8.00 -2.48
N ALA A 88 -7.41 7.68 -3.57
CA ALA A 88 -8.48 8.52 -4.11
C ALA A 88 -9.69 8.55 -3.16
N TRP A 89 -10.11 7.39 -2.64
CA TRP A 89 -11.23 7.27 -1.71
C TRP A 89 -10.98 7.92 -0.35
N CYS A 90 -9.75 7.84 0.14
CA CYS A 90 -9.33 8.42 1.42
C CYS A 90 -8.89 9.89 1.29
N LEU A 91 -9.18 10.55 0.17
CA LEU A 91 -8.84 11.97 -0.06
C LEU A 91 -7.34 12.27 0.11
N GLY A 92 -6.49 11.35 -0.33
CA GLY A 92 -5.04 11.52 -0.38
C GLY A 92 -4.34 11.00 0.87
N LEU A 93 -3.59 11.87 1.54
CA LEU A 93 -2.74 11.50 2.69
C LEU A 93 -3.48 10.90 3.91
N PRO A 94 -4.79 11.16 4.17
CA PRO A 94 -5.51 10.46 5.25
C PRO A 94 -5.54 8.93 5.08
N PHE A 95 -5.27 8.40 3.89
CA PHE A 95 -5.02 6.98 3.67
C PHE A 95 -3.94 6.42 4.61
N LEU A 96 -2.85 7.15 4.84
CA LEU A 96 -1.71 6.67 5.62
C LEU A 96 -2.05 6.36 7.08
N PRO A 97 -2.64 7.28 7.87
CA PRO A 97 -3.03 6.96 9.25
C PRO A 97 -4.14 5.89 9.32
N LEU A 98 -5.08 5.86 8.37
CA LEU A 98 -6.10 4.81 8.31
C LEU A 98 -5.48 3.44 8.05
N TYR A 99 -4.56 3.35 7.09
CA TYR A 99 -3.81 2.15 6.79
C TYR A 99 -3.00 1.70 8.02
N ALA A 100 -2.30 2.62 8.68
CA ALA A 100 -1.53 2.31 9.88
C ALA A 100 -2.42 1.77 11.02
N ALA A 101 -3.62 2.33 11.21
CA ALA A 101 -4.58 1.84 12.20
C ALA A 101 -5.05 0.41 11.87
N CYS A 102 -5.37 0.13 10.61
CA CYS A 102 -5.74 -1.21 10.16
C CYS A 102 -4.58 -2.22 10.27
N ALA A 103 -3.35 -1.80 9.96
CA ALA A 103 -2.15 -2.60 10.12
C ALA A 103 -1.88 -2.92 11.60
N GLY A 104 -1.99 -1.92 12.48
CA GLY A 104 -1.85 -2.09 13.93
C GLY A 104 -2.90 -3.04 14.52
N TYR A 105 -4.15 -2.92 14.08
CA TYR A 105 -5.21 -3.87 14.43
C TYR A 105 -4.89 -5.29 13.95
N SER A 106 -4.45 -5.43 12.69
CA SER A 106 -4.08 -6.72 12.12
C SER A 106 -2.96 -7.38 12.91
N TRP A 107 -1.91 -6.61 13.18
CA TRP A 107 -0.76 -7.07 13.95
C TRP A 107 -1.16 -7.48 15.37
N TRP A 108 -1.99 -6.70 16.05
CA TRP A 108 -2.50 -7.05 17.37
C TRP A 108 -3.32 -8.35 17.34
N ARG A 109 -4.13 -8.58 16.29
CA ARG A 109 -4.96 -9.79 16.18
C ARG A 109 -4.22 -11.02 15.69
N THR A 110 -3.18 -10.88 14.88
CA THR A 110 -2.61 -12.02 14.11
C THR A 110 -1.08 -12.10 14.15
N GLY A 111 -0.39 -11.06 14.65
CA GLY A 111 1.07 -10.95 14.58
C GLY A 111 1.59 -10.46 13.23
N ASP A 112 0.72 -10.28 12.23
CA ASP A 112 1.05 -9.84 10.88
C ASP A 112 0.27 -8.56 10.52
N PRO A 113 0.91 -7.53 9.93
CA PRO A 113 0.25 -6.26 9.62
C PRO A 113 -0.72 -6.35 8.44
N GLY A 114 -0.63 -7.36 7.57
CA GLY A 114 -1.48 -7.47 6.38
C GLY A 114 -2.73 -8.35 6.58
N SER A 115 -2.62 -9.45 7.33
CA SER A 115 -3.60 -10.54 7.40
C SER A 115 -5.06 -10.12 7.65
N ARG A 116 -5.26 -9.08 8.46
CA ARG A 116 -6.56 -8.50 8.82
C ARG A 116 -6.64 -7.00 8.52
N ASN A 117 -5.68 -6.45 7.79
CA ASN A 117 -5.74 -5.07 7.33
C ASN A 117 -6.77 -4.97 6.21
N PHE A 118 -7.78 -4.12 6.40
CA PHE A 118 -8.85 -3.92 5.44
C PHE A 118 -8.33 -3.52 4.06
N PHE A 119 -7.36 -2.59 4.01
CA PHE A 119 -6.80 -2.08 2.77
C PHE A 119 -6.02 -3.15 2.00
N GLU A 120 -5.22 -3.95 2.70
CA GLU A 120 -4.47 -5.07 2.12
C GLU A 120 -5.40 -6.15 1.56
N ARG A 121 -6.46 -6.51 2.31
CA ARG A 121 -7.46 -7.48 1.85
C ARG A 121 -8.25 -6.96 0.66
N ASN A 122 -8.63 -5.68 0.69
CA ASN A 122 -9.34 -5.03 -0.40
C ASN A 122 -8.48 -4.92 -1.68
N ALA A 123 -7.16 -4.73 -1.54
CA ALA A 123 -6.21 -4.69 -2.64
C ALA A 123 -5.77 -6.10 -3.13
N GLY A 124 -6.28 -7.18 -2.55
CA GLY A 124 -5.85 -8.53 -2.87
C GLY A 124 -4.61 -8.95 -2.07
N LEU A 125 -4.84 -9.43 -0.86
CA LEU A 125 -3.82 -9.78 0.14
C LEU A 125 -2.68 -10.65 -0.41
N ALA A 126 -3.02 -11.72 -1.13
CA ALA A 126 -2.04 -12.67 -1.66
C ALA A 126 -1.17 -12.05 -2.79
N ALA A 127 -1.73 -11.12 -3.57
CA ALA A 127 -1.03 -10.45 -4.63
C ALA A 127 0.03 -9.46 -4.10
N GLY A 128 -0.21 -8.89 -2.91
CA GLY A 128 0.79 -8.11 -2.15
C GLY A 128 1.82 -8.96 -1.40
N GLY A 129 1.74 -10.30 -1.49
CA GLY A 129 2.65 -11.23 -0.83
C GLY A 129 2.28 -11.60 0.60
N TYR A 130 1.13 -11.13 1.11
CA TYR A 130 0.65 -11.48 2.45
C TYR A 130 -0.18 -12.76 2.46
N ARG A 131 -0.26 -13.38 3.64
CA ARG A 131 -1.09 -14.57 3.88
C ARG A 131 -2.11 -14.26 4.97
N GLN A 132 -3.28 -14.91 4.87
CA GLN A 132 -4.25 -14.84 5.95
C GLN A 132 -3.83 -15.75 7.10
N LEU A 133 -3.58 -15.17 8.27
CA LEU A 133 -3.21 -15.86 9.50
C LEU A 133 -4.40 -15.98 10.48
N PRO A 134 -4.40 -17.02 11.33
CA PRO A 134 -5.40 -17.17 12.39
C PRO A 134 -5.27 -16.07 13.45
N THR A 135 -6.35 -15.81 14.20
CA THR A 135 -6.30 -14.87 15.33
C THR A 135 -5.58 -15.47 16.53
N ILE A 136 -4.74 -14.67 17.18
CA ILE A 136 -4.08 -15.03 18.43
C ILE A 136 -4.95 -14.57 19.61
N ALA A 137 -5.13 -15.44 20.60
CA ALA A 137 -5.87 -15.11 21.81
C ALA A 137 -5.03 -14.23 22.76
N ARG A 138 -5.09 -12.89 22.63
CA ARG A 138 -4.35 -11.96 23.51
C ARG A 138 -5.11 -11.52 24.77
N LEU A 139 -6.44 -11.58 24.74
CA LEU A 139 -7.32 -11.11 25.83
C LEU A 139 -7.25 -11.96 27.12
N PRO A 140 -7.15 -13.31 27.10
CA PRO A 140 -7.01 -14.10 28.31
C PRO A 140 -5.71 -13.81 29.07
N ALA A 141 -4.61 -13.54 28.34
CA ALA A 141 -3.32 -13.19 28.92
C ALA A 141 -3.35 -11.83 29.63
N LEU A 142 -3.99 -10.82 29.01
CA LEU A 142 -4.14 -9.49 29.60
C LEU A 142 -5.02 -9.52 30.87
N ARG A 143 -6.14 -10.28 30.84
CA ARG A 143 -7.02 -10.46 32.00
C ARG A 143 -6.34 -11.19 33.16
N ARG A 144 -5.41 -12.11 32.89
CA ARG A 144 -4.60 -12.78 33.92
C ARG A 144 -3.57 -11.84 34.54
N ALA A 145 -2.96 -10.96 33.75
CA ALA A 145 -2.00 -9.97 34.25
C ALA A 145 -2.67 -8.93 35.17
N LEU A 146 -3.82 -8.40 34.76
CA LEU A 146 -4.58 -7.40 35.52
C LEU A 146 -5.21 -7.93 36.82
N ARG A 147 -5.31 -9.26 37.01
CA ARG A 147 -5.83 -9.88 38.24
C ARG A 147 -4.74 -10.19 39.27
N ARG A 148 -3.46 -9.95 38.94
CA ARG A 148 -2.28 -10.23 39.79
C ARG A 148 -1.66 -8.98 40.41
N THR A 149 -2.25 -7.81 40.14
CA THR A 149 -1.95 -6.50 40.74
C THR A 149 -3.10 -6.10 41.63
#